data_AF-A0A090WTB4-F1
#
_entry.id   AF-A0A090WTB4-F1
#
_cell.length_a   1.000
_cell.length_b   1.000
_cell.length_c   1.000
_cell.angle_alpha   90.00
_cell.angle_beta   90.00
_cell.angle_gamma   90.00
#
_symmetry.space_group_name_H-M   'P 1'
#
loop_
_entity.id
_entity.type
_entity.pdbx_description
1 polymer ?
#
loop_
_entity_poly.entity_id
_entity_poly.type
_entity_poly.pdbx_seq_one_letter_code
_entity_poly.pdbx_strand_id
1 'polypeptide(L)'
;MKKSIITIALILFATTQTFAHYLWIETNPNGAINKEQEVKVYFGEYTYGIIEKVNGENYPKVKDFTLWIVDASGVKKQLQVTVKENFYLAKFTPKNNGTHTLVLDNHKIDVVDYTKYDFGIFKTHYNSSVKVQVGKKSF
;
A
#
# COMPACT_ATOMS: atom_id res chain seq x y z
N MET A 1 -29.69 -24.48 29.63
CA MET A 1 -28.63 -23.67 30.27
C MET A 1 -27.24 -23.96 29.69
N LYS A 2 -26.66 -25.16 29.85
CA LYS A 2 -25.31 -25.47 29.29
C LYS A 2 -25.18 -25.25 27.77
N LYS A 3 -26.16 -25.69 26.97
CA LYS A 3 -26.17 -25.49 25.50
C LYS A 3 -26.23 -24.00 25.12
N SER A 4 -27.07 -23.22 25.80
CA SER A 4 -27.19 -21.77 25.58
C SER A 4 -25.88 -21.03 25.88
N ILE A 5 -25.16 -21.43 26.93
CA ILE A 5 -23.84 -20.85 27.27
C ILE A 5 -22.81 -21.17 26.17
N ILE A 6 -22.78 -22.41 25.67
CA ILE A 6 -21.89 -22.82 24.57
C ILE A 6 -22.23 -22.06 23.28
N THR A 7 -23.52 -21.90 22.96
CA THR A 7 -23.96 -21.12 21.80
C THR A 7 -23.56 -19.65 21.91
N ILE A 8 -23.72 -19.04 23.09
CA ILE A 8 -23.28 -17.66 23.33
C ILE A 8 -21.76 -17.54 23.20
N ALA A 9 -21.00 -18.50 23.73
CA ALA A 9 -19.55 -18.52 23.59
C ALA A 9 -19.13 -18.61 22.11
N LEU A 10 -19.75 -19.49 21.33
CA LEU A 10 -19.48 -19.62 19.89
C LEU A 10 -19.81 -18.34 19.11
N ILE A 11 -20.91 -17.66 19.45
CA ILE A 11 -21.28 -16.39 18.83
C ILE A 11 -20.25 -15.29 19.15
N LEU A 12 -19.75 -15.24 20.39
CA LEU A 12 -18.71 -14.28 20.77
C LEU A 12 -17.37 -14.53 20.05
N PHE A 13 -17.01 -15.80 19.82
CA PHE A 13 -15.84 -16.14 19.00
C PHE A 13 -16.02 -15.80 17.52
N ALA A 14 -17.24 -15.82 17.00
CA ALA A 14 -17.51 -15.48 15.60
C ALA A 14 -17.41 -13.97 15.29
N THR A 15 -17.32 -13.10 16.31
CA THR A 15 -17.25 -11.63 16.14
C THR A 15 -15.83 -11.05 16.25
N THR A 16 -14.78 -11.87 16.25
CA THR A 16 -13.40 -11.35 16.31
C THR A 16 -13.06 -10.57 15.05
N GLN A 17 -12.60 -9.33 15.21
CA GLN A 17 -12.12 -8.52 14.08
C GLN A 17 -10.78 -9.06 13.59
N THR A 18 -10.66 -9.27 12.28
CA THR A 18 -9.40 -9.57 11.62
C THR A 18 -8.87 -8.29 10.98
N PHE A 19 -7.66 -7.90 11.34
CA PHE A 19 -7.02 -6.70 10.81
C PHE A 19 -6.09 -7.07 9.66
N ALA A 20 -6.35 -6.49 8.49
CA ALA A 20 -5.53 -6.68 7.30
C ALA A 20 -4.82 -5.38 6.96
N HIS A 21 -3.48 -5.40 7.00
CA HIS A 21 -2.68 -4.27 6.58
C HIS A 21 -2.59 -4.19 5.05
N TYR A 22 -2.66 -2.98 4.55
CA TYR A 22 -2.50 -2.62 3.14
C TYR A 22 -1.26 -1.74 2.99
N LEU A 23 -0.55 -1.88 1.87
CA LEU A 23 0.51 -0.97 1.44
C LEU A 23 -0.02 -0.23 0.22
N TRP A 24 -0.32 1.07 0.34
CA TRP A 24 -1.01 1.83 -0.70
C TRP A 24 -0.32 3.15 -1.02
N ILE A 25 -0.66 3.69 -2.20
CA ILE A 25 -0.18 4.97 -2.69
C ILE A 25 -1.28 6.03 -2.55
N GLU A 26 -0.94 7.22 -2.05
CA GLU A 26 -1.76 8.43 -2.15
C GLU A 26 -1.01 9.54 -2.88
N THR A 27 -1.71 10.24 -3.76
CA THR A 27 -1.20 11.40 -4.48
C THR A 27 -2.37 12.22 -5.02
N ASN A 28 -2.12 13.47 -5.43
CA ASN A 28 -3.14 14.23 -6.14
C ASN A 28 -3.45 13.55 -7.49
N PRO A 29 -4.73 13.24 -7.80
CA PRO A 29 -5.08 12.62 -9.07
C PRO A 29 -4.80 13.53 -10.28
N ASN A 30 -4.58 14.83 -10.07
CA ASN A 30 -4.28 15.80 -11.11
C ASN A 30 -2.89 16.41 -10.90
N GLY A 31 -2.07 16.40 -11.95
CA GLY A 31 -0.74 17.01 -12.00
C GLY A 31 -0.63 18.10 -13.07
N ALA A 32 0.46 18.84 -13.05
CA ALA A 32 0.78 19.85 -14.05
C ALA A 32 2.22 19.69 -14.54
N ILE A 33 2.46 19.99 -15.83
CA ILE A 33 3.79 20.00 -16.41
C ILE A 33 4.70 20.93 -15.60
N ASN A 34 5.92 20.47 -15.32
CA ASN A 34 6.95 21.20 -14.58
C ASN A 34 6.57 21.59 -13.14
N LYS A 35 5.46 21.08 -12.61
CA LYS A 35 5.11 21.23 -11.19
C LYS A 35 5.46 19.95 -10.45
N GLU A 36 6.15 20.09 -9.33
CA GLU A 36 6.44 18.95 -8.45
C GLU A 36 5.13 18.35 -7.90
N GLN A 37 5.08 17.02 -7.89
CA GLN A 37 3.99 16.24 -7.35
C GLN A 37 4.50 15.27 -6.29
N GLU A 38 3.86 15.31 -5.14
CA GLU A 38 4.15 14.41 -4.02
C GLU A 38 3.42 13.08 -4.17
N VAL A 39 4.09 12.01 -3.79
CA VAL A 39 3.56 10.66 -3.74
C VAL A 39 3.86 10.12 -2.35
N LYS A 40 2.82 9.72 -1.64
CA LYS A 40 2.94 9.14 -0.31
C LYS A 40 2.65 7.66 -0.40
N VAL A 41 3.49 6.85 0.22
CA VAL A 41 3.23 5.43 0.42
C VAL A 41 2.93 5.26 1.90
N TYR A 42 1.78 4.66 2.21
CA TYR A 42 1.32 4.39 3.56
C TYR A 42 1.19 2.89 3.79
N PHE A 43 1.23 2.51 5.06
CA PHE A 43 0.97 1.16 5.51
C PHE A 43 0.04 1.18 6.73
N GLY A 44 -0.84 0.21 6.86
CA GLY A 44 -1.88 0.22 7.90
C GLY A 44 -3.20 -0.37 7.43
N GLU A 45 -4.23 -0.19 8.23
CA GLU A 45 -5.56 -0.75 7.98
C GLU A 45 -6.41 0.30 7.26
N TYR A 46 -6.32 0.31 5.93
CA TYR A 46 -6.98 1.28 5.06
C TYR A 46 -8.48 1.44 5.36
N THR A 47 -9.19 0.32 5.55
CA THR A 47 -10.64 0.29 5.84
C THR A 47 -11.02 1.03 7.13
N TYR A 48 -10.11 1.05 8.11
CA TYR A 48 -10.35 1.65 9.43
C TYR A 48 -9.60 2.96 9.64
N GLY A 49 -8.88 3.45 8.63
CA GLY A 49 -8.10 4.69 8.69
C GLY A 49 -6.91 4.63 9.65
N ILE A 50 -6.44 3.43 10.01
CA ILE A 50 -5.29 3.24 10.90
C ILE A 50 -4.02 3.29 10.07
N ILE A 51 -3.09 4.17 10.43
CA ILE A 51 -1.80 4.34 9.75
C ILE A 51 -0.68 3.91 10.69
N GLU A 52 0.17 3.01 10.21
CA GLU A 52 1.37 2.55 10.91
C GLU A 52 2.49 3.58 10.84
N LYS A 53 3.25 3.69 11.93
CA LYS A 53 4.49 4.48 11.95
C LYS A 53 5.56 3.77 11.14
N VAL A 54 6.37 4.51 10.38
CA VAL A 54 7.45 3.93 9.57
C VAL A 54 8.46 3.19 10.44
N ASN A 55 8.74 3.71 11.64
CA ASN A 55 9.61 3.09 12.64
C ASN A 55 8.82 2.27 13.69
N GLY A 56 7.56 1.95 13.41
CA GLY A 56 6.71 1.11 14.27
C GLY A 56 7.05 -0.37 14.13
N GLU A 57 6.17 -1.23 14.64
CA GLU A 57 6.40 -2.69 14.60
C GLU A 57 6.16 -3.28 13.20
N ASN A 58 5.14 -2.79 12.49
CA ASN A 58 4.64 -3.48 11.30
C ASN A 58 5.19 -2.91 9.99
N TYR A 59 5.35 -1.58 9.87
CA TYR A 59 5.83 -0.97 8.63
C TYR A 59 7.26 -1.40 8.23
N PRO A 60 8.24 -1.56 9.15
CA PRO A 60 9.57 -2.05 8.78
C PRO A 60 9.58 -3.40 8.06
N LYS A 61 8.57 -4.26 8.30
CA LYS A 61 8.42 -5.58 7.66
C LYS A 61 8.11 -5.48 6.16
N VAL A 62 7.65 -4.32 5.68
CA VAL A 62 7.29 -4.08 4.28
C VAL A 62 8.06 -2.91 3.65
N LYS A 63 9.16 -2.45 4.27
CA LYS A 63 9.91 -1.26 3.85
C LYS A 63 10.63 -1.40 2.50
N ASP A 64 10.96 -2.62 2.08
CA ASP A 64 11.81 -2.88 0.92
C ASP A 64 11.03 -2.92 -0.41
N PHE A 65 9.98 -2.11 -0.50
CA PHE A 65 9.19 -1.92 -1.72
C PHE A 65 9.93 -1.06 -2.74
N THR A 66 9.48 -1.15 -4.00
CA THR A 66 9.89 -0.23 -5.07
C THR A 66 8.70 0.63 -5.50
N LEU A 67 8.98 1.87 -5.88
CA LEU A 67 7.98 2.80 -6.41
C LEU A 67 8.44 3.32 -7.76
N TRP A 68 7.59 3.20 -8.76
CA TRP A 68 7.86 3.57 -10.14
C TRP A 68 6.82 4.54 -10.67
N ILE A 69 7.24 5.42 -11.56
CA ILE A 69 6.35 6.20 -12.42
C ILE A 69 6.49 5.69 -13.86
N VAL A 70 5.37 5.49 -14.53
CA VAL A 70 5.28 5.27 -15.97
C VAL A 70 4.61 6.50 -16.57
N ASP A 71 5.32 7.25 -17.40
CA ASP A 71 4.77 8.46 -18.02
C ASP A 71 3.81 8.16 -19.19
N ALA A 72 3.21 9.20 -19.75
CA ALA A 72 2.24 9.06 -20.83
C ALA A 72 2.85 8.48 -22.14
N SER A 73 4.17 8.51 -22.29
CA SER A 73 4.91 7.88 -23.40
C SER A 73 5.41 6.47 -23.07
N GLY A 74 5.07 5.93 -21.90
CA GLY A 74 5.50 4.60 -21.45
C GLY A 74 6.90 4.56 -20.83
N VAL A 75 7.55 5.70 -20.63
CA VAL A 75 8.88 5.75 -19.99
C VAL A 75 8.73 5.44 -18.51
N LYS A 76 9.38 4.37 -18.07
CA LYS A 76 9.38 3.91 -16.67
C LYS A 76 10.61 4.44 -15.93
N LYS A 77 10.39 5.05 -14.77
CA LYS A 77 11.46 5.55 -13.89
C LYS A 77 11.19 5.18 -12.43
N GLN A 78 12.20 4.70 -11.72
CA GLN A 78 12.08 4.46 -10.28
C GLN A 78 12.15 5.78 -9.52
N LEU A 79 11.28 5.95 -8.53
CA LEU A 79 11.27 7.11 -7.65
C LEU A 79 12.07 6.79 -6.39
N GLN A 80 12.83 7.78 -5.93
CA GLN A 80 13.47 7.73 -4.62
C GLN A 80 12.46 8.11 -3.55
N VAL A 81 12.49 7.37 -2.43
CA VAL A 81 11.63 7.61 -1.28
C VAL A 81 12.44 8.16 -0.12
N THR A 82 11.80 9.02 0.67
CA THR A 82 12.34 9.57 1.91
C THR A 82 11.39 9.23 3.06
N VAL A 83 11.94 8.84 4.20
CA VAL A 83 11.15 8.47 5.38
C VAL A 83 10.50 9.71 5.99
N LYS A 84 9.21 9.60 6.32
CA LYS A 84 8.48 10.50 7.23
C LYS A 84 7.95 9.68 8.41
N GLU A 85 7.25 10.33 9.34
CA GLU A 85 6.76 9.66 10.55
C GLU A 85 5.84 8.47 10.23
N ASN A 86 4.87 8.69 9.34
CA ASN A 86 3.77 7.74 9.07
C ASN A 86 3.71 7.26 7.60
N PHE A 87 4.64 7.71 6.75
CA PHE A 87 4.66 7.38 5.32
C PHE A 87 6.05 7.54 4.72
N TYR A 88 6.25 6.96 3.55
CA TYR A 88 7.37 7.28 2.67
C TYR A 88 6.94 8.33 1.65
N LEU A 89 7.77 9.36 1.48
CA LEU A 89 7.54 10.45 0.53
C LEU A 89 8.45 10.29 -0.69
N ALA A 90 7.85 10.22 -1.86
CA ALA A 90 8.52 10.41 -3.15
C ALA A 90 8.00 11.67 -3.82
N LYS A 91 8.79 12.18 -4.77
CA LYS A 91 8.47 13.35 -5.57
C LYS A 91 8.81 13.09 -7.03
N PHE A 92 7.98 13.57 -7.94
CA PHE A 92 8.27 13.60 -9.37
C PHE A 92 7.77 14.88 -10.01
N THR A 93 8.34 15.23 -11.16
CA THR A 93 7.95 16.41 -11.92
C THR A 93 7.57 15.98 -13.33
N PRO A 94 6.28 15.99 -13.70
CA PRO A 94 5.83 15.62 -15.04
C PRO A 94 6.46 16.48 -16.13
N LYS A 95 6.81 15.85 -17.25
CA LYS A 95 7.42 16.51 -18.42
C LYS A 95 6.56 16.46 -19.68
N ASN A 96 5.53 15.61 -19.70
CA ASN A 96 4.56 15.52 -20.78
C ASN A 96 3.14 15.56 -20.19
N ASN A 97 2.16 15.87 -21.04
CA ASN A 97 0.74 15.74 -20.70
C ASN A 97 0.31 14.29 -20.85
N GLY A 98 -0.75 13.91 -20.15
CA GLY A 98 -1.38 12.60 -20.26
C GLY A 98 -1.42 11.85 -18.93
N THR A 99 -1.89 10.60 -18.99
CA THR A 99 -2.00 9.74 -17.82
C THR A 99 -0.63 9.17 -17.46
N HIS A 100 -0.16 9.50 -16.26
CA HIS A 100 0.99 8.86 -15.65
C HIS A 100 0.50 7.81 -14.64
N THR A 101 1.18 6.68 -14.54
CA THR A 101 0.82 5.60 -13.60
C THR A 101 1.93 5.40 -12.59
N LEU A 102 1.61 5.57 -11.31
CA LEU A 102 2.46 5.16 -10.22
C LEU A 102 2.24 3.68 -9.94
N VAL A 103 3.32 2.92 -9.79
CA VAL A 103 3.29 1.48 -9.55
C VAL A 103 4.20 1.16 -8.36
N LEU A 104 3.61 0.59 -7.32
CA LEU A 104 4.31 0.03 -6.17
C LEU A 104 4.33 -1.49 -6.29
N ASP A 105 5.50 -2.06 -6.09
CA ASP A 105 5.72 -3.51 -5.99
C ASP A 105 6.58 -3.81 -4.76
N ASN A 106 6.19 -4.81 -3.99
CA ASN A 106 6.98 -5.37 -2.92
C ASN A 106 6.91 -6.90 -2.91
N HIS A 107 7.98 -7.51 -3.42
CA HIS A 107 8.24 -8.95 -3.36
C HIS A 107 9.36 -9.31 -2.35
N LYS A 108 9.91 -8.31 -1.64
CA LYS A 108 10.97 -8.46 -0.63
C LYS A 108 10.34 -8.56 0.76
N ILE A 109 9.54 -9.59 0.93
CA ILE A 109 8.90 -9.96 2.20
C ILE A 109 9.45 -11.31 2.65
N ASP A 110 9.63 -11.46 3.96
CA ASP A 110 10.07 -12.71 4.57
C ASP A 110 9.06 -13.84 4.31
N VAL A 111 9.59 -15.05 4.16
CA VAL A 111 8.77 -16.26 4.03
C VAL A 111 8.28 -16.65 5.41
N VAL A 112 6.99 -16.95 5.53
CA VAL A 112 6.38 -17.40 6.79
C VAL A 112 5.95 -18.85 6.65
N ASP A 113 6.41 -19.70 7.58
CA ASP A 113 6.08 -21.12 7.64
C ASP A 113 5.01 -21.36 8.72
N TYR A 114 3.79 -21.68 8.27
CA TYR A 114 2.67 -22.05 9.12
C TYR A 114 2.28 -23.53 8.95
N THR A 115 3.21 -24.39 8.52
CA THR A 115 2.98 -25.85 8.41
C THR A 115 2.58 -26.48 9.75
N LYS A 116 3.08 -25.96 10.89
CA LYS A 116 2.67 -26.37 12.25
C LYS A 116 1.15 -26.29 12.48
N TYR A 117 0.45 -25.45 11.72
CA TYR A 117 -0.98 -25.18 11.85
C TYR A 117 -1.77 -25.65 10.63
N ASP A 118 -1.18 -26.52 9.79
CA ASP A 118 -1.77 -27.00 8.53
C ASP A 118 -2.12 -25.89 7.51
N PHE A 119 -1.51 -24.70 7.63
CA PHE A 119 -1.72 -23.58 6.69
C PHE A 119 -0.65 -23.52 5.57
N GLY A 120 0.49 -24.20 5.70
CA GLY A 120 1.54 -24.23 4.69
C GLY A 120 2.51 -23.03 4.75
N ILE A 121 3.25 -22.81 3.66
CA ILE A 121 4.29 -21.77 3.56
C ILE A 121 3.78 -20.62 2.70
N PHE A 122 3.92 -19.39 3.18
CA PHE A 122 3.45 -18.18 2.51
C PHE A 122 4.57 -17.19 2.24
N LYS A 123 4.45 -16.47 1.12
CA LYS A 123 5.21 -15.25 0.85
C LYS A 123 4.27 -14.18 0.33
N THR A 124 4.01 -13.16 1.14
CA THR A 124 3.09 -12.08 0.78
C THR A 124 3.75 -11.16 -0.24
N HIS A 125 2.98 -10.73 -1.25
CA HIS A 125 3.40 -9.74 -2.24
C HIS A 125 2.44 -8.56 -2.16
N TYR A 126 2.97 -7.34 -2.02
CA TYR A 126 2.14 -6.13 -2.04
C TYR A 126 2.29 -5.42 -3.39
N ASN A 127 1.15 -5.07 -3.98
CA ASN A 127 1.09 -4.32 -5.23
C ASN A 127 0.05 -3.21 -5.11
N SER A 128 0.37 -2.03 -5.62
CA SER A 128 -0.56 -0.90 -5.70
C SER A 128 -0.29 -0.08 -6.94
N SER A 129 -1.33 0.48 -7.55
CA SER A 129 -1.17 1.39 -8.68
C SER A 129 -2.18 2.52 -8.63
N VAL A 130 -1.74 3.74 -8.93
CA VAL A 130 -2.61 4.92 -9.00
C VAL A 130 -2.29 5.74 -10.25
N LYS A 131 -3.32 6.37 -10.82
CA LYS A 131 -3.19 7.20 -12.03
C LYS A 131 -3.18 8.68 -11.66
N VAL A 132 -2.32 9.44 -12.34
CA VAL A 132 -2.24 10.89 -12.26
C VAL A 132 -2.48 11.46 -13.65
N GLN A 133 -3.51 12.27 -13.80
CA GLN A 133 -3.78 12.99 -15.03
C GLN A 133 -2.96 14.29 -15.04
N VAL A 134 -2.01 14.40 -15.97
CA VAL A 134 -1.21 15.63 -16.15
C VAL A 134 -1.77 16.45 -17.30
N GLY A 135 -2.13 17.70 -17.03
CA GLY A 135 -2.82 18.55 -18.00
C GLY A 135 -4.26 18.11 -18.26
N LYS A 136 -4.88 18.65 -19.32
CA LYS A 136 -6.28 18.31 -19.65
C LYS A 136 -6.39 16.85 -20.10
N LYS A 137 -7.45 16.18 -19.65
CA LYS A 137 -7.84 14.87 -20.17
C LYS A 137 -8.34 15.08 -21.60
N SER A 138 -7.62 14.56 -22.59
CA SER A 138 -8.11 14.56 -23.97
C SER A 138 -9.22 13.51 -24.04
N PHE A 139 -10.43 13.96 -24.37
CA PHE A 139 -11.56 13.08 -24.71
C PHE A 139 -11.56 12.83 -26.21
#